data_AF-A0A0D9YVT6-F1
#
_entry.id   AF-A0A0D9YVT6-F1
#
_cell.length_a   1.000
_cell.length_b   1.000
_cell.length_c   1.000
_cell.angle_alpha   90.00
_cell.angle_beta   90.00
_cell.angle_gamma   90.00
#
_symmetry.space_group_name_H-M   'P 1'
#
loop_
_entity.id
_entity.type
_entity.pdbx_description
1 polymer ?
#
loop_
_entity_poly.entity_id
_entity_poly.type
_entity_poly.pdbx_seq_one_letter_code
_entity_poly.pdbx_strand_id
1 'polypeptide(L)'
;MRSLRGILAVSGHLAGRRAPANNAHLALFSRALQILAQQEPVRLQKLSAPDSGVVEMRLERPEARNAIGREMLQGLRSAIEKVKADATANVVLLASSVPKVFCAGADLKERRLMSPCEVREFVNSLRSTFLSFERLPRIVGKSRAKELIFTGRRFDAVEAVTMGVVNYCVPAGEAYKRALELAQEINQKGPLAIRMAKKAINQGMEVDLSAGLAVEEECYEQVLHTQDRLEGLAAFAEKRKPVYTGK
;
A
#
# COMPACT_ATOMS: atom_id res chain seq x y z
N MET A 1 26.27 8.43 -39.10
CA MET A 1 25.35 7.29 -38.90
C MET A 1 24.04 7.84 -38.34
N ARG A 2 23.02 8.01 -39.19
CA ARG A 2 21.72 8.63 -38.87
C ARG A 2 20.60 7.61 -39.13
N SER A 3 19.72 7.43 -38.13
CA SER A 3 18.25 7.42 -38.18
C SER A 3 17.51 6.74 -39.34
N LEU A 4 16.57 5.82 -39.06
CA LEU A 4 15.12 6.06 -39.20
C LEU A 4 14.26 4.82 -38.87
N ARG A 5 13.04 5.14 -38.40
CA ARG A 5 11.89 4.29 -38.10
C ARG A 5 11.43 3.46 -39.31
N GLY A 6 10.83 2.30 -39.06
CA GLY A 6 10.12 1.51 -40.06
C GLY A 6 8.95 0.74 -39.47
N ILE A 7 7.76 1.34 -39.55
CA ILE A 7 6.46 0.73 -39.31
C ILE A 7 6.23 -0.32 -40.40
N LEU A 8 6.03 -1.59 -40.02
CA LEU A 8 5.59 -2.61 -40.97
C LEU A 8 4.06 -2.59 -41.09
N ALA A 9 3.56 -1.79 -42.02
CA ALA A 9 2.20 -1.91 -42.54
C ALA A 9 2.21 -2.97 -43.65
N VAL A 10 1.50 -4.08 -43.46
CA VAL A 10 1.27 -5.06 -44.53
C VAL A 10 -0.01 -4.68 -45.25
N SER A 11 0.15 -4.13 -46.46
CA SER A 11 -0.93 -3.92 -47.43
C SER A 11 -1.07 -5.17 -48.29
N GLY A 12 -2.26 -5.77 -48.31
CA GLY A 12 -2.63 -6.84 -49.24
C GLY A 12 -3.97 -6.51 -49.88
N HIS A 13 -3.95 -6.04 -51.12
CA HIS A 13 -5.12 -6.00 -51.98
C HIS A 13 -5.24 -7.34 -52.72
N LEU A 14 -6.24 -8.14 -52.37
CA LEU A 14 -6.75 -9.22 -53.20
C LEU A 14 -8.26 -9.02 -53.31
N ALA A 15 -8.70 -8.70 -54.53
CA ALA A 15 -10.09 -8.60 -54.89
C ALA A 15 -10.74 -9.99 -54.88
N GLY A 16 -11.89 -10.11 -54.19
CA GLY A 16 -12.76 -11.28 -54.35
C GLY A 16 -13.52 -11.70 -53.10
N ARG A 17 -14.82 -11.41 -53.10
CA ARG A 17 -15.90 -11.95 -52.26
C ARG A 17 -15.93 -11.48 -50.78
N ARG A 18 -16.99 -10.72 -50.45
CA ARG A 18 -17.45 -10.46 -49.09
C ARG A 18 -17.76 -11.79 -48.38
N ALA A 19 -16.95 -12.16 -47.41
CA ALA A 19 -17.37 -13.04 -46.32
C ALA A 19 -17.89 -12.15 -45.17
N PRO A 20 -18.99 -12.52 -44.48
CA PRO A 20 -19.46 -11.76 -43.34
C PRO A 20 -18.39 -11.80 -42.25
N ALA A 21 -17.94 -10.61 -41.80
CA ALA A 21 -17.05 -10.48 -40.67
C ALA A 21 -17.77 -11.02 -39.43
N ASN A 22 -17.42 -12.25 -39.04
CA ASN A 22 -18.03 -12.92 -37.91
C ASN A 22 -17.46 -12.28 -36.63
N ASN A 23 -18.22 -11.34 -36.04
CA ASN A 23 -17.89 -10.61 -34.80
C ASN A 23 -17.64 -11.54 -33.58
N ALA A 24 -17.91 -12.84 -33.72
CA ALA A 24 -17.66 -13.85 -32.70
C ALA A 24 -16.16 -14.07 -32.42
N HIS A 25 -15.28 -13.99 -33.43
CA HIS A 25 -13.84 -14.28 -33.23
C HIS A 25 -13.09 -13.18 -32.47
N LEU A 26 -13.43 -11.91 -32.72
CA LEU A 26 -12.89 -10.77 -31.98
C LEU A 26 -13.38 -10.74 -30.52
N ALA A 27 -14.65 -11.09 -30.28
CA ALA A 27 -15.21 -11.19 -28.94
C ALA A 27 -14.59 -12.36 -28.14
N LEU A 28 -14.36 -13.52 -28.78
CA LEU A 28 -13.69 -14.67 -28.15
C LEU A 28 -12.22 -14.39 -27.83
N PHE A 29 -11.50 -13.67 -28.70
CA PHE A 29 -10.11 -13.24 -28.42
C PHE A 29 -10.04 -12.21 -27.29
N SER A 30 -10.96 -11.24 -27.24
CA SER A 30 -11.05 -10.27 -26.14
C SER A 30 -11.37 -10.95 -24.80
N ARG A 31 -12.26 -11.95 -24.80
CA ARG A 31 -12.61 -12.72 -23.59
C ARG A 31 -11.47 -13.65 -23.17
N ALA A 32 -10.76 -14.27 -24.11
CA ALA A 32 -9.58 -15.09 -23.84
C ALA A 32 -8.39 -14.26 -23.31
N LEU A 33 -8.16 -13.05 -23.84
CA LEU A 33 -7.17 -12.11 -23.32
C LEU A 33 -7.54 -11.58 -21.91
N GLN A 34 -8.82 -11.36 -21.64
CA GLN A 34 -9.30 -11.03 -20.28
C GLN A 34 -9.19 -12.22 -19.30
N ILE A 35 -9.31 -13.45 -19.77
CA ILE A 35 -9.13 -14.68 -18.96
C ILE A 35 -7.63 -14.99 -18.73
N LEU A 36 -6.75 -14.57 -19.65
CA LEU A 36 -5.30 -14.81 -19.58
C LEU A 36 -4.53 -13.69 -18.87
N ALA A 37 -5.12 -12.52 -18.64
CA ALA A 37 -4.58 -11.55 -17.71
C ALA A 37 -4.85 -12.05 -16.27
N GLN A 38 -3.94 -12.84 -15.70
CA GLN A 38 -3.88 -13.00 -14.25
C GLN A 38 -3.84 -11.59 -13.64
N GLN A 39 -4.96 -11.16 -13.06
CA GLN A 39 -5.00 -9.91 -12.32
C GLN A 39 -4.04 -10.07 -11.14
N GLU A 40 -3.02 -9.21 -11.07
CA GLU A 40 -2.09 -9.21 -9.95
C GLU A 40 -2.89 -9.04 -8.64
N PRO A 41 -2.65 -9.87 -7.61
CA PRO A 41 -3.45 -9.85 -6.38
C PRO A 41 -3.27 -8.56 -5.56
N VAL A 42 -2.29 -7.73 -5.93
CA VAL A 42 -2.02 -6.41 -5.34
C VAL A 42 -1.86 -5.40 -6.45
N ARG A 43 -2.78 -4.44 -6.50
CA ARG A 43 -2.77 -3.35 -7.48
C ARG A 43 -2.29 -2.06 -6.83
N LEU A 44 -1.38 -1.36 -7.50
CA LEU A 44 -0.98 0.00 -7.14
C LEU A 44 -1.63 1.03 -8.05
N GLN A 45 -2.17 2.09 -7.47
CA GLN A 45 -2.72 3.23 -8.18
C GLN A 45 -2.33 4.52 -7.48
N LYS A 46 -1.67 5.42 -8.20
CA LYS A 46 -1.42 6.77 -7.71
C LYS A 46 -2.64 7.64 -7.96
N LEU A 47 -3.05 8.42 -6.96
CA LEU A 47 -4.17 9.34 -7.13
C LEU A 47 -3.75 10.55 -7.96
N SER A 48 -4.72 11.13 -8.68
CA SER A 48 -4.49 12.36 -9.44
C SER A 48 -4.61 13.59 -8.54
N ALA A 49 -4.22 14.76 -9.04
CA ALA A 49 -4.40 16.01 -8.31
C ALA A 49 -5.87 16.18 -7.85
N PRO A 50 -6.12 16.68 -6.63
CA PRO A 50 -5.14 17.26 -5.69
C PRO A 50 -4.33 16.25 -4.85
N ASP A 51 -4.60 14.96 -4.96
CA ASP A 51 -4.05 13.91 -4.08
C ASP A 51 -2.81 13.21 -4.66
N SER A 52 -2.01 13.92 -5.45
CA SER A 52 -0.90 13.33 -6.23
C SER A 52 0.21 12.68 -5.40
N GLY A 53 0.25 12.89 -4.08
CA GLY A 53 1.18 12.21 -3.18
C GLY A 53 0.59 10.97 -2.49
N VAL A 54 -0.67 10.64 -2.72
CA VAL A 54 -1.34 9.45 -2.17
C VAL A 54 -1.23 8.30 -3.16
N VAL A 55 -0.66 7.18 -2.69
CA VAL A 55 -0.57 5.92 -3.44
C VAL A 55 -1.50 4.90 -2.82
N GLU A 56 -2.45 4.42 -3.58
CA GLU A 56 -3.38 3.38 -3.18
C GLU A 56 -2.83 1.99 -3.52
N MET A 57 -2.83 1.11 -2.53
CA MET A 57 -2.48 -0.31 -2.66
C MET A 57 -3.73 -1.14 -2.39
N ARG A 58 -4.30 -1.76 -3.42
CA ARG A 58 -5.51 -2.58 -3.31
C ARG A 58 -5.21 -4.06 -3.35
N LEU A 59 -5.78 -4.80 -2.40
CA LEU A 59 -5.83 -6.26 -2.40
C LEU A 59 -7.02 -6.73 -3.24
N GLU A 60 -6.75 -7.54 -4.28
CA GLU A 60 -7.73 -7.92 -5.30
C GLU A 60 -7.65 -9.41 -5.61
N ARG A 61 -8.02 -10.25 -4.64
CA ARG A 61 -8.07 -11.71 -4.75
C ARG A 61 -9.39 -12.26 -4.19
N PRO A 62 -10.53 -12.01 -4.87
CA PRO A 62 -11.88 -12.29 -4.35
C PRO A 62 -12.13 -13.79 -4.10
N GLU A 63 -11.66 -14.67 -4.98
CA GLU A 63 -11.85 -16.11 -4.91
C GLU A 63 -11.20 -16.76 -3.68
N ALA A 64 -10.18 -16.11 -3.13
CA ALA A 64 -9.51 -16.53 -1.90
C ALA A 64 -9.74 -15.56 -0.72
N ARG A 65 -10.67 -14.60 -0.83
CA ARG A 65 -10.95 -13.60 0.22
C ARG A 65 -9.69 -12.86 0.68
N ASN A 66 -8.83 -12.49 -0.28
CA ASN A 66 -7.53 -11.86 -0.02
C ASN A 66 -6.62 -12.66 0.93
N ALA A 67 -6.73 -13.99 0.95
CA ALA A 67 -5.81 -14.82 1.73
C ALA A 67 -4.36 -14.64 1.23
N ILE A 68 -3.44 -14.57 2.19
CA ILE A 68 -2.01 -14.37 2.00
C ILE A 68 -1.39 -15.73 1.67
N GLY A 69 -1.33 -16.04 0.38
CA GLY A 69 -0.51 -17.10 -0.20
C GLY A 69 0.82 -16.55 -0.73
N ARG A 70 1.57 -17.34 -1.49
CA ARG A 70 2.85 -16.92 -2.09
C ARG A 70 2.68 -15.74 -3.04
N GLU A 71 1.66 -15.79 -3.90
CA GLU A 71 1.40 -14.79 -4.92
C GLU A 71 1.03 -13.42 -4.30
N MET A 72 0.10 -13.42 -3.33
CA MET A 72 -0.28 -12.21 -2.59
C MET A 72 0.93 -11.61 -1.85
N LEU A 73 1.76 -12.45 -1.21
CA LEU A 73 2.95 -11.99 -0.51
C LEU A 73 4.00 -11.40 -1.46
N GLN A 74 4.19 -12.00 -2.63
CA GLN A 74 5.07 -11.47 -3.67
C GLN A 74 4.54 -10.14 -4.22
N GLY A 75 3.23 -10.02 -4.47
CA GLY A 75 2.57 -8.79 -4.88
C GLY A 75 2.77 -7.66 -3.86
N LEU A 76 2.55 -7.94 -2.57
CA LEU A 76 2.79 -6.99 -1.48
C LEU A 76 4.24 -6.51 -1.46
N ARG A 77 5.21 -7.43 -1.55
CA ARG A 77 6.64 -7.09 -1.57
C ARG A 77 6.99 -6.21 -2.77
N SER A 78 6.57 -6.60 -3.97
CA SER A 78 6.80 -5.81 -5.18
C SER A 78 6.19 -4.41 -5.05
N ALA A 79 4.97 -4.32 -4.52
CA ALA A 79 4.28 -3.06 -4.33
C ALA A 79 5.01 -2.15 -3.31
N ILE A 80 5.50 -2.71 -2.20
CA ILE A 80 6.28 -1.98 -1.19
C ILE A 80 7.58 -1.43 -1.80
N GLU A 81 8.31 -2.23 -2.58
CA GLU A 81 9.55 -1.77 -3.22
C GLU A 81 9.29 -0.68 -4.27
N LYS A 82 8.21 -0.80 -5.06
CA LYS A 82 7.79 0.25 -6.00
C LYS A 82 7.48 1.56 -5.28
N VAL A 83 6.76 1.49 -4.14
CA VAL A 83 6.46 2.68 -3.33
C VAL A 83 7.72 3.29 -2.72
N LYS A 84 8.62 2.48 -2.17
CA LYS A 84 9.89 2.98 -1.60
C LYS A 84 10.73 3.72 -2.62
N ALA A 85 10.71 3.26 -3.87
CA ALA A 85 11.42 3.91 -4.97
C ALA A 85 10.72 5.20 -5.48
N ASP A 86 9.44 5.41 -5.16
CA ASP A 86 8.70 6.60 -5.56
C ASP A 86 8.92 7.76 -4.56
N ALA A 87 9.85 8.65 -4.89
CA ALA A 87 10.15 9.83 -4.08
C ALA A 87 8.95 10.79 -3.93
N THR A 88 7.94 10.69 -4.79
CA THR A 88 6.73 11.54 -4.75
C THR A 88 5.59 10.94 -3.95
N ALA A 89 5.73 9.70 -3.47
CA ALA A 89 4.77 9.09 -2.56
C ALA A 89 4.94 9.68 -1.14
N ASN A 90 3.86 10.27 -0.64
CA ASN A 90 3.76 10.83 0.70
C ASN A 90 3.02 9.87 1.64
N VAL A 91 1.94 9.26 1.15
CA VAL A 91 1.07 8.37 1.94
C VAL A 91 0.70 7.15 1.13
N VAL A 92 0.69 5.97 1.77
CA VAL A 92 0.17 4.74 1.19
C VAL A 92 -1.17 4.40 1.83
N LEU A 93 -2.20 4.22 1.02
CA LEU A 93 -3.52 3.76 1.44
C LEU A 93 -3.68 2.28 1.09
N LEU A 94 -3.59 1.39 2.08
CA LEU A 94 -3.83 -0.04 1.89
C LEU A 94 -5.33 -0.35 2.04
N ALA A 95 -5.96 -0.88 1.00
CA ALA A 95 -7.39 -1.17 0.96
C ALA A 95 -7.67 -2.53 0.29
N SER A 96 -8.90 -2.99 0.38
CA SER A 96 -9.39 -4.17 -0.34
C SER A 96 -10.38 -3.75 -1.42
N SER A 97 -10.28 -4.38 -2.60
CA SER A 97 -11.31 -4.31 -3.65
C SER A 97 -12.46 -5.30 -3.42
N VAL A 98 -12.32 -6.23 -2.46
CA VAL A 98 -13.27 -7.31 -2.21
C VAL A 98 -14.33 -6.86 -1.20
N PRO A 99 -15.64 -6.85 -1.55
CA PRO A 99 -16.69 -6.42 -0.63
C PRO A 99 -16.70 -7.21 0.68
N LYS A 100 -16.82 -6.50 1.81
CA LYS A 100 -16.89 -7.05 3.19
C LYS A 100 -15.66 -7.84 3.65
N VAL A 101 -14.59 -7.89 2.87
CA VAL A 101 -13.39 -8.68 3.18
C VAL A 101 -12.18 -7.78 3.02
N PHE A 102 -11.42 -7.57 4.10
CA PHE A 102 -10.10 -6.96 4.00
C PHE A 102 -9.05 -8.00 3.60
N CYS A 103 -8.81 -8.98 4.48
CA CYS A 103 -7.89 -10.10 4.29
C CYS A 103 -8.29 -11.24 5.24
N ALA A 104 -8.36 -12.48 4.74
CA ALA A 104 -8.71 -13.65 5.54
C ALA A 104 -7.54 -14.23 6.37
N GLY A 105 -6.33 -13.66 6.27
CA GLY A 105 -5.12 -14.17 6.90
C GLY A 105 -4.35 -15.14 5.99
N ALA A 106 -3.67 -16.13 6.55
CA ALA A 106 -2.86 -17.08 5.78
C ALA A 106 -3.72 -17.97 4.87
N ASP A 107 -3.21 -18.26 3.66
CA ASP A 107 -3.87 -19.21 2.74
C ASP A 107 -3.67 -20.65 3.23
N LEU A 108 -4.70 -21.20 3.88
CA LEU A 108 -4.66 -22.56 4.43
C LEU A 108 -4.63 -23.65 3.36
N LYS A 109 -5.10 -23.38 2.13
CA LYS A 109 -5.07 -24.36 1.04
C LYS A 109 -3.64 -24.53 0.53
N GLU A 110 -2.93 -23.43 0.30
CA GLU A 110 -1.50 -23.47 -0.01
C GLU A 110 -0.71 -24.07 1.15
N ARG A 111 -1.04 -23.67 2.38
CA ARG A 111 -0.34 -24.13 3.58
C ARG A 111 -0.36 -25.66 3.75
N ARG A 112 -1.46 -26.31 3.36
CA ARG A 112 -1.61 -27.77 3.44
C ARG A 112 -0.60 -28.52 2.57
N LEU A 113 -0.12 -27.88 1.49
CA LEU A 113 0.77 -28.51 0.51
C LEU A 113 2.26 -28.21 0.77
N MET A 114 2.57 -27.35 1.75
CA MET A 114 3.95 -26.95 2.05
C MET A 114 4.66 -27.97 2.95
N SER A 115 5.91 -28.27 2.63
CA SER A 115 6.83 -28.95 3.54
C SER A 115 7.22 -28.05 4.74
N PRO A 116 7.70 -28.61 5.86
CA PRO A 116 8.16 -27.83 7.02
C PRO A 116 9.25 -26.79 6.70
N CYS A 117 10.10 -27.05 5.70
CA CYS A 117 11.13 -26.11 5.26
C CYS A 117 10.51 -24.88 4.57
N GLU A 118 9.64 -25.13 3.58
CA GLU A 118 8.93 -24.06 2.86
C GLU A 118 8.03 -23.25 3.79
N VAL A 119 7.44 -23.93 4.77
CA VAL A 119 6.67 -23.31 5.84
C VAL A 119 7.48 -22.25 6.58
N ARG A 120 8.74 -22.55 6.91
CA ARG A 120 9.63 -21.66 7.67
C ARG A 120 10.04 -20.46 6.84
N GLU A 121 10.43 -20.70 5.59
CA GLU A 121 10.76 -19.66 4.62
C GLU A 121 9.59 -18.71 4.40
N PHE A 122 8.39 -19.26 4.21
CA PHE A 122 7.17 -18.48 4.04
C PHE A 122 6.88 -17.58 5.25
N VAL A 123 6.92 -18.14 6.47
CA VAL A 123 6.67 -17.36 7.70
C VAL A 123 7.74 -16.28 7.91
N ASN A 124 9.00 -16.55 7.58
CA ASN A 124 10.07 -15.55 7.66
C ASN A 124 9.85 -14.42 6.63
N SER A 125 9.49 -14.76 5.39
CA SER A 125 9.14 -13.77 4.36
C SER A 125 7.91 -12.95 4.77
N LEU A 126 6.89 -13.59 5.35
CA LEU A 126 5.69 -12.94 5.85
C LEU A 126 6.06 -11.94 6.96
N ARG A 127 6.80 -12.37 7.98
CA ARG A 127 7.28 -11.48 9.06
C ARG A 127 8.08 -10.31 8.50
N SER A 128 9.05 -10.56 7.63
CA SER A 128 9.87 -9.51 7.01
C SER A 128 9.03 -8.49 6.25
N THR A 129 8.03 -8.95 5.49
CA THR A 129 7.12 -8.08 4.74
C THR A 129 6.27 -7.23 5.69
N PHE A 130 5.65 -7.82 6.71
CA PHE A 130 4.79 -7.07 7.64
C PHE A 130 5.55 -6.20 8.64
N LEU A 131 6.83 -6.47 8.91
CA LEU A 131 7.69 -5.55 9.65
C LEU A 131 7.86 -4.19 8.95
N SER A 132 7.64 -4.13 7.63
CA SER A 132 7.62 -2.85 6.91
C SER A 132 6.30 -2.06 7.06
N PHE A 133 5.25 -2.69 7.62
CA PHE A 133 3.94 -2.05 7.83
C PHE A 133 3.69 -1.52 9.24
N GLU A 134 4.02 -2.27 10.32
CA GLU A 134 4.05 -1.90 11.78
C GLU A 134 3.74 -3.14 12.68
N ARG A 135 4.02 -3.08 14.00
CA ARG A 135 3.83 -4.21 14.96
C ARG A 135 2.61 -4.08 15.90
N LEU A 136 1.70 -5.06 15.86
CA LEU A 136 0.51 -5.15 16.74
C LEU A 136 0.78 -5.32 18.26
N PRO A 137 1.79 -6.07 18.76
CA PRO A 137 1.93 -6.34 20.20
C PRO A 137 2.22 -5.12 21.08
N ARG A 138 2.71 -4.03 20.49
CA ARG A 138 2.94 -2.76 21.21
C ARG A 138 1.67 -1.97 21.44
N ILE A 139 0.61 -2.27 20.69
CA ILE A 139 -0.58 -1.44 20.60
C ILE A 139 -1.54 -1.76 21.75
N VAL A 140 -1.80 -3.03 22.02
CA VAL A 140 -2.82 -3.46 23.00
C VAL A 140 -2.25 -3.84 24.39
N GLY A 141 -0.92 -3.86 24.53
CA GLY A 141 -0.23 -4.29 25.74
C GLY A 141 -0.21 -5.82 25.97
N LYS A 142 0.67 -6.28 26.86
CA LYS A 142 0.97 -7.72 27.05
C LYS A 142 -0.24 -8.56 27.49
N SER A 143 -1.11 -8.04 28.35
CA SER A 143 -2.25 -8.79 28.90
C SER A 143 -3.29 -9.11 27.84
N ARG A 144 -3.78 -8.08 27.15
CA ARG A 144 -4.77 -8.24 26.06
C ARG A 144 -4.19 -9.01 24.88
N ALA A 145 -2.92 -8.79 24.55
CA ALA A 145 -2.25 -9.59 23.51
C ALA A 145 -2.26 -11.08 23.84
N LYS A 146 -1.94 -11.48 25.09
CA LYS A 146 -2.01 -12.88 25.52
C LYS A 146 -3.43 -13.44 25.42
N GLU A 147 -4.43 -12.70 25.91
CA GLU A 147 -5.83 -13.12 25.82
C GLU A 147 -6.24 -13.39 24.36
N LEU A 148 -6.01 -12.44 23.46
CA LEU A 148 -6.38 -12.57 22.04
C LEU A 148 -5.61 -13.71 21.35
N ILE A 149 -4.30 -13.84 21.61
CA ILE A 149 -3.46 -14.88 21.00
C ILE A 149 -3.84 -16.27 21.52
N PHE A 150 -4.07 -16.42 22.82
CA PHE A 150 -4.34 -17.73 23.43
C PHE A 150 -5.76 -18.22 23.14
N THR A 151 -6.73 -17.31 23.09
CA THR A 151 -8.13 -17.66 22.81
C THR A 151 -8.42 -17.77 21.31
N GLY A 152 -7.67 -17.05 20.48
CA GLY A 152 -7.97 -16.93 19.04
C GLY A 152 -9.34 -16.31 18.77
N ARG A 153 -9.96 -15.65 19.75
CA ARG A 153 -11.30 -15.08 19.62
C ARG A 153 -11.30 -13.94 18.59
N ARG A 154 -12.44 -13.77 17.93
CA ARG A 154 -12.69 -12.60 17.07
C ARG A 154 -13.18 -11.43 17.93
N PHE A 155 -12.93 -10.23 17.44
CA PHE A 155 -13.42 -8.98 18.02
C PHE A 155 -13.97 -8.09 16.89
N ASP A 156 -14.87 -7.19 17.23
CA ASP A 156 -15.47 -6.26 16.27
C ASP A 156 -14.74 -4.90 16.25
N ALA A 157 -15.24 -3.97 15.42
CA ALA A 157 -14.62 -2.67 15.24
C ALA A 157 -14.72 -1.75 16.47
N VAL A 158 -15.76 -1.89 17.29
CA VAL A 158 -15.97 -1.09 18.50
C VAL A 158 -14.99 -1.54 19.58
N GLU A 159 -14.85 -2.86 19.74
CA GLU A 159 -13.85 -3.44 20.62
C GLU A 159 -12.43 -3.10 20.15
N ALA A 160 -12.17 -3.14 18.84
CA ALA A 160 -10.87 -2.77 18.27
C ALA A 160 -10.45 -1.33 18.64
N VAL A 161 -11.37 -0.36 18.58
CA VAL A 161 -11.10 1.02 19.04
C VAL A 161 -10.83 1.06 20.54
N THR A 162 -11.65 0.40 21.34
CA THR A 162 -11.50 0.34 22.80
C THR A 162 -10.18 -0.30 23.24
N MET A 163 -9.67 -1.23 22.42
CA MET A 163 -8.37 -1.86 22.63
C MET A 163 -7.19 -1.04 22.11
N GLY A 164 -7.45 -0.02 21.29
CA GLY A 164 -6.42 0.75 20.58
C GLY A 164 -5.88 0.07 19.33
N VAL A 165 -6.44 -1.07 18.90
CA VAL A 165 -6.02 -1.80 17.67
C VAL A 165 -6.22 -0.93 16.43
N VAL A 166 -7.27 -0.10 16.42
CA VAL A 166 -7.57 0.86 15.35
C VAL A 166 -7.91 2.21 15.96
N ASN A 167 -7.59 3.28 15.24
CA ASN A 167 -7.84 4.65 15.70
C ASN A 167 -9.28 5.13 15.46
N TYR A 168 -9.98 4.54 14.48
CA TYR A 168 -11.30 4.98 14.04
C TYR A 168 -12.22 3.79 13.80
N CYS A 169 -13.49 3.92 14.20
CA CYS A 169 -14.60 3.05 13.80
C CYS A 169 -15.64 3.93 13.10
N VAL A 170 -16.11 3.50 11.93
CA VAL A 170 -17.06 4.23 11.09
C VAL A 170 -18.15 3.28 10.60
N PRO A 171 -19.29 3.79 10.09
CA PRO A 171 -20.33 2.95 9.50
C PRO A 171 -19.78 2.04 8.39
N ALA A 172 -20.45 0.89 8.20
CA ALA A 172 -20.03 -0.08 7.20
C ALA A 172 -20.02 0.54 5.79
N GLY A 173 -18.90 0.40 5.08
CA GLY A 173 -18.69 1.00 3.77
C GLY A 173 -17.94 2.34 3.78
N GLU A 174 -17.80 2.99 4.94
CA GLU A 174 -17.16 4.31 5.04
C GLU A 174 -15.67 4.27 5.41
N ALA A 175 -15.13 3.10 5.75
CA ALA A 175 -13.73 2.95 6.19
C ALA A 175 -12.73 3.49 5.17
N TYR A 176 -12.96 3.22 3.87
CA TYR A 176 -12.14 3.72 2.80
C TYR A 176 -12.15 5.25 2.73
N LYS A 177 -13.35 5.85 2.80
CA LYS A 177 -13.52 7.30 2.76
C LYS A 177 -12.79 7.96 3.93
N ARG A 178 -12.96 7.45 5.15
CA ARG A 178 -12.27 7.99 6.33
C ARG A 178 -10.75 7.87 6.22
N ALA A 179 -10.26 6.76 5.69
CA ALA A 179 -8.82 6.58 5.49
C ALA A 179 -8.26 7.50 4.39
N LEU A 180 -9.02 7.77 3.33
CA LEU A 180 -8.67 8.73 2.30
C LEU A 180 -8.60 10.16 2.87
N GLU A 181 -9.58 10.59 3.67
CA GLU A 181 -9.55 11.88 4.36
C GLU A 181 -8.27 12.05 5.20
N LEU A 182 -7.92 11.03 5.99
CA LEU A 182 -6.69 11.06 6.78
C LEU A 182 -5.43 11.11 5.90
N ALA A 183 -5.42 10.37 4.78
CA ALA A 183 -4.32 10.42 3.83
C ALA A 183 -4.17 11.81 3.21
N GLN A 184 -5.28 12.48 2.90
CA GLN A 184 -5.30 13.85 2.37
C GLN A 184 -4.79 14.87 3.40
N GLU A 185 -5.15 14.71 4.68
CA GLU A 185 -4.64 15.55 5.78
C GLU A 185 -3.11 15.43 5.92
N ILE A 186 -2.57 14.21 5.85
CA ILE A 186 -1.12 13.95 5.90
C ILE A 186 -0.43 14.47 4.63
N ASN A 187 -1.05 14.30 3.46
CA ASN A 187 -0.50 14.73 2.17
C ASN A 187 -0.32 16.25 2.06
N GLN A 188 -0.96 17.04 2.93
CA GLN A 188 -0.80 18.50 3.02
C GLN A 188 0.39 18.93 3.87
N LYS A 189 1.11 18.01 4.51
CA LYS A 189 2.26 18.31 5.38
C LYS A 189 3.56 18.25 4.61
N GLY A 190 4.63 18.81 5.18
CA GLY A 190 5.98 18.74 4.61
C GLY A 190 6.44 17.29 4.46
N PRO A 191 6.65 16.76 3.24
CA PRO A 191 6.95 15.34 3.03
C PRO A 191 8.19 14.85 3.78
N LEU A 192 9.26 15.66 3.79
CA LEU A 192 10.49 15.32 4.51
C LEU A 192 10.28 15.31 6.03
N ALA A 193 9.53 16.27 6.56
CA ALA A 193 9.21 16.34 7.99
C ALA A 193 8.41 15.12 8.46
N ILE A 194 7.41 14.68 7.69
CA ILE A 194 6.64 13.47 8.04
C ILE A 194 7.51 12.21 7.98
N ARG A 195 8.41 12.09 6.98
CA ARG A 195 9.34 10.96 6.88
C ARG A 195 10.29 10.91 8.09
N MET A 196 10.85 12.05 8.48
CA MET A 196 11.76 12.16 9.62
C MET A 196 11.03 11.92 10.94
N ALA A 197 9.83 12.47 11.13
CA ALA A 197 9.00 12.19 12.29
C ALA A 197 8.68 10.69 12.44
N LYS A 198 8.32 10.02 11.33
CA LYS A 198 8.10 8.56 11.35
C LYS A 198 9.38 7.80 11.72
N LYS A 199 10.54 8.18 11.16
CA LYS A 199 11.84 7.57 11.49
C LYS A 199 12.15 7.73 12.98
N ALA A 200 12.03 8.95 13.51
CA ALA A 200 12.28 9.28 14.90
C ALA A 200 11.39 8.47 15.86
N ILE A 201 10.08 8.42 15.60
CA ILE A 201 9.15 7.63 16.43
C ILE A 201 9.48 6.14 16.36
N ASN A 202 9.67 5.60 15.16
CA ASN A 202 9.86 4.16 14.99
C ASN A 202 11.19 3.67 15.56
N GLN A 203 12.26 4.45 15.43
CA GLN A 203 13.57 4.09 15.94
C GLN A 203 13.74 4.47 17.42
N GLY A 204 13.27 5.64 17.83
CA GLY A 204 13.37 6.12 19.22
C GLY A 204 12.63 5.24 20.21
N MET A 205 11.52 4.62 19.81
CA MET A 205 10.76 3.67 20.64
C MET A 205 11.43 2.30 20.82
N GLU A 206 12.55 2.03 20.13
CA GLU A 206 13.32 0.78 20.20
C GLU A 206 14.56 0.86 21.10
N VAL A 207 14.92 2.07 21.54
CA VAL A 207 16.16 2.35 22.26
C VAL A 207 15.85 3.00 23.61
N ASP A 208 16.87 3.19 24.45
CA ASP A 208 16.72 3.98 25.67
C ASP A 208 16.49 5.46 25.35
N LEU A 209 16.02 6.22 26.35
CA LEU A 209 15.65 7.62 26.17
C LEU A 209 16.80 8.49 25.62
N SER A 210 18.04 8.27 26.07
CA SER A 210 19.17 9.08 25.63
C SER A 210 19.49 8.84 24.16
N ALA A 211 19.53 7.57 23.74
CA ALA A 211 19.69 7.20 22.34
C ALA A 211 18.51 7.68 21.48
N GLY A 212 17.28 7.64 22.02
CA GLY A 212 16.07 8.12 21.35
C GLY A 212 16.12 9.62 21.05
N LEU A 213 16.58 10.43 22.00
CA LEU A 213 16.76 11.88 21.81
C LEU A 213 17.84 12.18 20.75
N ALA A 214 18.92 11.40 20.69
CA ALA A 214 19.92 11.55 19.63
C ALA A 214 19.35 11.24 18.23
N VAL A 215 18.50 10.22 18.11
CA VAL A 215 17.79 9.90 16.85
C VAL A 215 16.83 11.04 16.48
N GLU A 216 16.12 11.61 17.45
CA GLU A 216 15.25 12.76 17.23
C GLU A 216 16.02 13.97 16.69
N GLU A 217 17.15 14.31 17.32
CA GLU A 217 18.03 15.41 16.91
C GLU A 217 18.56 15.21 15.48
N GLU A 218 19.04 14.01 15.14
CA GLU A 218 19.48 13.68 13.78
C GLU A 218 18.34 13.88 12.76
N CYS A 219 17.13 13.44 13.10
CA CYS A 219 15.95 13.60 12.24
C CYS A 219 15.54 15.08 12.09
N TYR A 220 15.69 15.88 13.15
CA TYR A 220 15.38 17.31 13.13
C TYR A 220 16.39 18.09 12.29
N GLU A 221 17.67 17.75 12.35
CA GLU A 221 18.73 18.37 11.54
C GLU A 221 18.44 18.23 10.04
N GLN A 222 17.91 17.09 9.59
CA GLN A 222 17.55 16.86 8.19
C GLN A 222 16.48 17.82 7.66
N VAL A 223 15.65 18.41 8.52
CA VAL A 223 14.57 19.33 8.10
C VAL A 223 14.93 20.81 8.25
N LEU A 224 15.97 21.13 9.03
CA LEU A 224 16.36 22.51 9.35
C LEU A 224 16.76 23.34 8.12
N HIS A 225 17.34 22.71 7.11
CA HIS A 225 17.85 23.41 5.92
C HIS A 225 16.97 23.23 4.68
N THR A 226 15.74 22.74 4.85
CA THR A 226 14.80 22.49 3.75
C THR A 226 14.08 23.76 3.29
N GLN A 227 13.71 23.80 2.01
CA GLN A 227 12.86 24.85 1.46
C GLN A 227 11.46 24.81 2.08
N ASP A 228 10.95 23.61 2.37
CA ASP A 228 9.65 23.43 3.03
C ASP A 228 9.58 24.10 4.40
N ARG A 229 10.69 24.12 5.16
CA ARG A 229 10.73 24.87 6.43
C ARG A 229 10.56 26.37 6.20
N LEU A 230 11.28 26.92 5.22
CA LEU A 230 11.20 28.36 4.90
C LEU A 230 9.81 28.72 4.39
N GLU A 231 9.23 27.89 3.52
CA GLU A 231 7.86 28.04 3.01
C GLU A 231 6.83 27.98 4.15
N GLY A 232 7.00 27.07 5.11
CA GLY A 232 6.13 27.01 6.29
C GLY A 232 6.13 28.31 7.09
N LEU A 233 7.31 28.91 7.29
CA LEU A 233 7.46 30.20 7.98
C LEU A 233 6.86 31.36 7.16
N ALA A 234 7.10 31.39 5.85
CA ALA A 234 6.55 32.40 4.96
C ALA A 234 5.02 32.33 4.89
N ALA A 235 4.46 31.15 4.69
CA ALA A 235 3.01 30.92 4.65
C ALA A 235 2.32 31.32 5.96
N PHE A 236 2.97 31.06 7.11
CA PHE A 236 2.48 31.51 8.41
C PHE A 236 2.47 33.04 8.53
N ALA A 237 3.57 33.71 8.16
CA ALA A 237 3.67 35.17 8.18
C ALA A 237 2.62 35.83 7.24
N GLU A 238 2.39 35.23 6.07
CA GLU A 238 1.45 35.68 5.05
C GLU A 238 0.00 35.20 5.28
N LYS A 239 -0.26 34.41 6.32
CA LYS A 239 -1.57 33.81 6.65
C LYS A 239 -2.22 33.04 5.50
N ARG A 240 -1.41 32.33 4.70
CA ARG A 240 -1.86 31.48 3.60
C ARG A 240 -1.58 30.00 3.88
N LYS A 241 -2.16 29.11 3.09
CA LYS A 241 -1.80 27.69 3.14
C LYS A 241 -0.40 27.49 2.54
N PRO A 242 0.48 26.71 3.20
CA PRO A 242 1.79 26.39 2.66
C PRO A 242 1.69 25.42 1.48
N VAL A 243 2.65 25.51 0.56
CA VAL A 243 2.81 24.61 -0.59
C VAL A 243 4.15 23.89 -0.47
N TYR A 244 4.13 22.72 0.17
CA TYR A 244 5.34 21.92 0.36
C TYR A 244 5.69 21.11 -0.90
N THR A 245 7.00 20.97 -1.14
CA THR A 245 7.55 20.28 -2.32
C THR A 245 8.45 19.09 -1.96
N GLY A 246 8.75 18.89 -0.67
CA GLY A 246 9.65 17.84 -0.20
C GLY A 246 11.13 18.16 -0.47
N LYS A 247 11.48 19.46 -0.44
CA LYS A 247 12.83 19.98 -0.70
C LYS A 247 13.26 20.93 0.40
#